data_AF-A0A143SZL4-F1
#
_entry.id   AF-A0A143SZL4-F1
#
_cell.length_a   1.000
_cell.length_b   1.000
_cell.length_c   1.000
_cell.angle_alpha   90.00
_cell.angle_beta   90.00
_cell.angle_gamma   90.00
#
_symmetry.space_group_name_H-M   'P 1'
#
loop_
_entity.id
_entity.type
_entity.pdbx_description
1 polymer ?
#
loop_
_entity_poly.entity_id
_entity_poly.type
_entity_poly.pdbx_seq_one_letter_code
_entity_poly.pdbx_strand_id
1 'polypeptide(L)'
;MKITIEGASEEFERKLLELLAEHRHELAVTADTEWTVERAERYLRSLPAGARRFAEIVVVEGDGYAEADTLRRFVGKLNGPTVALSRAIPRGVREGWWPDGTTAPITVVYDPENPSWQKAIAYEMTRANVPVFHEALRNLLLSSARPWSGEAPSALDAPTGWAAADDIPRVLDPDNSDFEQGS
;
A
#
# COMPACT_ATOMS: atom_id res chain seq x y z
N MET A 1 -32.70 9.56 1.32
CA MET A 1 -32.42 9.15 -0.08
C MET A 1 -30.91 9.01 -0.22
N LYS A 2 -30.39 7.91 -0.80
CA LYS A 2 -28.95 7.73 -1.09
C LYS A 2 -28.75 7.84 -2.60
N ILE A 3 -27.89 8.75 -3.03
CA ILE A 3 -27.53 8.93 -4.45
C ILE A 3 -26.01 8.74 -4.55
N THR A 4 -25.58 7.85 -5.44
CA THR A 4 -24.17 7.66 -5.81
C THR A 4 -24.00 8.18 -7.24
N ILE A 5 -23.00 9.03 -7.47
CA ILE A 5 -22.73 9.64 -8.78
C ILE A 5 -21.30 9.28 -9.18
N GLU A 6 -21.14 8.64 -10.34
CA GLU A 6 -19.84 8.22 -10.88
C GLU A 6 -19.69 8.73 -12.33
N GLY A 7 -18.48 9.14 -12.73
CA GLY A 7 -18.18 9.55 -14.11
C GLY A 7 -18.83 10.87 -14.56
N ALA A 8 -19.16 11.76 -13.63
CA ALA A 8 -19.74 13.06 -13.94
C ALA A 8 -18.79 13.94 -14.77
N SER A 9 -19.35 14.71 -15.71
CA SER A 9 -18.62 15.76 -16.42
C SER A 9 -18.43 16.99 -15.53
N GLU A 10 -17.43 17.84 -15.85
CA GLU A 10 -17.21 19.11 -15.14
C GLU A 10 -18.44 20.03 -15.14
N GLU A 11 -19.24 20.00 -16.22
CA GLU A 11 -20.51 20.73 -16.29
C GLU A 11 -21.54 20.20 -15.28
N PHE A 12 -21.63 18.87 -15.15
CA PHE A 12 -22.51 18.25 -14.17
C PHE A 12 -22.08 18.58 -12.75
N GLU A 13 -20.78 18.48 -12.46
CA GLU A 13 -20.24 18.82 -11.14
C GLU A 13 -20.55 20.26 -10.76
N ARG A 14 -20.33 21.22 -11.66
CA ARG A 14 -20.67 22.63 -11.42
C ARG A 14 -22.16 22.82 -11.12
N LYS A 15 -23.05 22.23 -11.91
CA LYS A 15 -24.50 22.32 -11.69
C LYS A 15 -24.93 21.67 -10.39
N LEU A 16 -24.30 20.55 -10.02
CA LEU A 16 -24.55 19.89 -8.75
C LEU A 16 -24.11 20.77 -7.58
N LEU A 17 -22.94 21.39 -7.65
CA LEU A 17 -22.45 22.30 -6.62
C LEU A 17 -23.35 23.54 -6.47
N GLU A 18 -23.84 24.10 -7.57
CA GLU A 18 -24.83 25.20 -7.55
C GLU A 18 -26.14 24.77 -6.85
N LEU A 19 -26.67 23.60 -7.20
CA LEU A 19 -27.89 23.05 -6.58
C LEU A 19 -27.69 22.80 -5.08
N LEU A 20 -26.54 22.25 -4.68
CA LEU A 20 -26.20 22.03 -3.28
C LEU A 20 -26.05 23.35 -2.52
N ALA A 21 -25.50 24.39 -3.16
CA ALA A 21 -25.37 25.72 -2.56
C ALA A 21 -26.72 26.40 -2.35
N GLU A 22 -27.65 26.24 -3.30
CA GLU A 22 -29.02 26.77 -3.22
C GLU A 22 -29.79 26.16 -2.04
N HIS A 23 -29.66 24.84 -1.86
CA HIS A 23 -30.40 24.08 -0.83
C HIS A 23 -29.56 23.74 0.41
N ARG A 24 -28.42 24.41 0.64
CA ARG A 24 -27.51 24.16 1.77
C ARG A 24 -28.14 24.24 3.18
N HIS A 25 -29.28 24.90 3.29
CA HIS A 25 -30.03 25.05 4.54
C HIS A 25 -31.00 23.88 4.80
N GLU A 26 -31.28 23.09 3.76
CA GLU A 26 -32.18 21.93 3.77
C GLU A 26 -31.42 20.61 3.59
N LEU A 27 -30.23 20.66 2.96
CA LEU A 27 -29.42 19.49 2.62
C LEU A 27 -28.18 19.36 3.51
N ALA A 28 -28.06 18.21 4.18
CA ALA A 28 -26.81 17.75 4.76
C ALA A 28 -26.07 16.88 3.73
N VAL A 29 -24.97 17.40 3.18
CA VAL A 29 -24.10 16.64 2.27
C VAL A 29 -22.94 16.07 3.07
N THR A 30 -22.84 14.75 3.14
CA THR A 30 -21.73 14.06 3.80
C THR A 30 -21.09 13.10 2.82
N ALA A 31 -19.76 13.09 2.77
CA ALA A 31 -19.03 12.10 2.02
C ALA A 31 -19.12 10.74 2.73
N ASP A 32 -19.29 9.67 1.95
CA ASP A 32 -19.29 8.30 2.48
C ASP A 32 -17.85 7.90 2.82
N THR A 33 -17.54 7.88 4.12
CA THR A 33 -16.23 7.54 4.69
C THR A 33 -16.07 6.06 5.04
N GLU A 34 -17.06 5.22 4.71
CA GLU A 34 -17.03 3.80 5.04
C GLU A 34 -15.98 3.04 4.22
N TRP A 35 -15.43 1.97 4.80
CA TRP A 35 -14.50 1.09 4.11
C TRP A 35 -15.26 0.12 3.22
N THR A 36 -14.98 0.17 1.92
CA THR A 36 -15.35 -0.87 0.96
C THR A 36 -14.18 -1.80 0.69
N VAL A 37 -14.42 -2.95 0.06
CA VAL A 37 -13.37 -3.93 -0.28
C VAL A 37 -12.34 -3.28 -1.20
N GLU A 38 -12.77 -2.49 -2.17
CA GLU A 38 -11.90 -1.79 -3.13
C GLU A 38 -11.02 -0.74 -2.45
N ARG A 39 -11.59 0.02 -1.50
CA ARG A 39 -10.83 0.99 -0.69
C ARG A 39 -9.82 0.28 0.20
N ALA A 40 -10.22 -0.81 0.86
CA ALA A 40 -9.35 -1.62 1.71
C ALA A 40 -8.20 -2.26 0.91
N GLU A 41 -8.46 -2.78 -0.28
CA GLU A 41 -7.42 -3.29 -1.18
C GLU A 41 -6.42 -2.19 -1.55
N ARG A 42 -6.91 -1.02 -1.95
CA ARG A 42 -6.05 0.13 -2.29
C ARG A 42 -5.21 0.57 -1.09
N TYR A 43 -5.82 0.63 0.09
CA TYR A 43 -5.12 0.91 1.34
C TYR A 43 -3.98 -0.09 1.55
N LEU A 44 -4.27 -1.39 1.55
CA LEU A 44 -3.30 -2.48 1.76
C LEU A 44 -2.18 -2.51 0.70
N ARG A 45 -2.51 -2.26 -0.57
CA ARG A 45 -1.51 -2.16 -1.65
C ARG A 45 -0.54 -1.00 -1.42
N SER A 46 -1.02 0.10 -0.87
CA SER A 46 -0.22 1.30 -0.63
C SER A 46 0.70 1.20 0.59
N LEU A 47 0.55 0.17 1.42
CA LEU A 47 1.38 -0.06 2.59
C LEU A 47 2.71 -0.75 2.23
N PRO A 48 3.82 -0.38 2.90
CA PRO A 48 5.05 -1.18 2.91
C PRO A 48 4.80 -2.59 3.45
N ALA A 49 5.65 -3.55 3.08
CA ALA A 49 5.48 -4.97 3.42
C ALA A 49 5.27 -5.21 4.93
N GLY A 50 6.06 -4.58 5.81
CA GLY A 50 5.91 -4.74 7.26
C GLY A 50 4.58 -4.22 7.81
N ALA A 51 4.06 -3.11 7.26
CA ALA A 51 2.77 -2.56 7.64
C ALA A 51 1.60 -3.39 7.09
N ARG A 52 1.77 -3.97 5.90
CA ARG A 52 0.80 -4.93 5.34
C ARG A 52 0.75 -6.22 6.18
N ARG A 53 1.90 -6.78 6.55
CA ARG A 53 1.97 -7.96 7.43
C ARG A 53 1.36 -7.68 8.79
N PHE A 54 1.58 -6.49 9.34
CA PHE A 54 0.90 -6.05 10.57
C PHE A 54 -0.63 -6.12 10.41
N ALA A 55 -1.18 -5.52 9.34
CA ALA A 55 -2.62 -5.52 9.09
C ALA A 55 -3.17 -6.94 8.88
N GLU A 56 -2.42 -7.80 8.18
CA GLU A 56 -2.76 -9.20 7.97
C GLU A 56 -2.90 -9.97 9.30
N ILE A 57 -1.96 -9.80 10.24
CA ILE A 57 -2.02 -10.45 11.56
C ILE A 57 -3.26 -9.96 12.33
N VAL A 58 -3.51 -8.66 12.37
CA VAL A 58 -4.69 -8.10 13.07
C VAL A 58 -5.98 -8.68 12.51
N VAL A 59 -6.11 -8.78 11.18
CA VAL A 59 -7.36 -9.17 10.52
C VAL A 59 -7.55 -10.68 10.46
N VAL A 60 -6.54 -11.43 10.03
CA VAL A 60 -6.65 -12.86 9.72
C VAL A 60 -6.38 -13.73 10.94
N GLU A 61 -5.32 -13.43 11.69
CA GLU A 61 -4.93 -14.21 12.87
C GLU A 61 -5.71 -13.75 14.12
N GLY A 62 -5.96 -12.44 14.22
CA GLY A 62 -6.59 -11.80 15.37
C GLY A 62 -8.09 -11.54 15.27
N ASP A 63 -8.73 -11.84 14.12
CA ASP A 63 -10.14 -11.52 13.85
C ASP A 63 -10.53 -10.06 14.20
N GLY A 64 -9.64 -9.12 13.86
CA GLY A 64 -9.78 -7.70 14.16
C GLY A 64 -9.16 -7.25 15.47
N TYR A 65 -8.46 -8.12 16.22
CA TYR A 65 -7.77 -7.72 17.45
C TYR A 65 -6.43 -8.46 17.62
N ALA A 66 -5.34 -7.72 17.86
CA ALA A 66 -4.04 -8.34 18.16
C ALA A 66 -3.30 -7.60 19.27
N GLU A 67 -2.79 -8.37 20.23
CA GLU A 67 -1.91 -7.85 21.29
C GLU A 67 -0.61 -7.31 20.71
N ALA A 68 -0.12 -6.22 21.28
CA ALA A 68 1.10 -5.56 20.84
C ALA A 68 2.32 -6.49 20.95
N ASP A 69 2.36 -7.38 21.95
CA ASP A 69 3.44 -8.35 22.12
C ASP A 69 3.40 -9.45 21.06
N THR A 70 2.21 -9.92 20.67
CA THR A 70 2.04 -10.84 19.54
C THR A 70 2.55 -10.20 18.26
N LEU A 71 2.15 -8.96 17.97
CA LEU A 71 2.62 -8.22 16.80
C LEU A 71 4.15 -8.05 16.81
N ARG A 72 4.76 -7.75 17.96
CA ARG A 72 6.22 -7.61 18.08
C ARG A 72 6.98 -8.88 17.71
N ARG A 73 6.41 -10.07 17.97
CA ARG A 73 7.03 -11.35 17.61
C ARG A 73 7.14 -11.54 16.10
N PHE A 74 6.21 -10.99 15.33
CA PHE A 74 6.17 -11.16 13.87
C PHE A 74 6.79 -10.01 13.09
N VAL A 75 6.57 -8.77 13.51
CA VAL A 75 7.03 -7.57 12.78
C VAL A 75 8.14 -6.80 13.49
N GLY A 76 8.59 -7.27 14.65
CA GLY A 76 9.63 -6.60 15.44
C GLY A 76 9.13 -5.29 16.05
N LYS A 77 9.82 -4.18 15.77
CA LYS A 77 9.44 -2.86 16.30
C LYS A 77 8.15 -2.37 15.64
N LEU A 78 7.16 -1.99 16.46
CA LEU A 78 5.85 -1.57 15.95
C LEU A 78 5.84 -0.17 15.33
N ASN A 79 6.76 0.72 15.71
CA ASN A 79 6.75 2.12 15.29
C ASN A 79 6.77 2.29 13.77
N GLY A 80 7.51 1.45 13.04
CA GLY A 80 7.57 1.52 11.57
C GLY A 80 6.21 1.21 10.94
N PRO A 81 5.66 0.00 11.17
CA PRO A 81 4.32 -0.38 10.72
C PRO A 81 3.23 0.62 11.11
N THR A 82 3.16 1.06 12.38
CA THR A 82 2.10 1.96 12.86
C THR A 82 2.18 3.36 12.28
N VAL A 83 3.40 3.89 12.08
CA VAL A 83 3.58 5.17 11.36
C VAL A 83 3.16 5.05 9.90
N ALA A 84 3.43 3.93 9.24
CA ALA A 84 3.00 3.72 7.87
C ALA A 84 1.47 3.61 7.75
N LEU A 85 0.82 2.87 8.66
CA LEU A 85 -0.64 2.75 8.72
C LEU A 85 -1.31 4.12 8.93
N SER A 86 -0.80 4.92 9.88
CA SER A 86 -1.36 6.24 10.20
C SER A 86 -1.13 7.26 9.08
N ARG A 87 0.04 7.24 8.42
CA ARG A 87 0.34 8.16 7.29
C ARG A 87 -0.38 7.79 6.00
N ALA A 88 -0.83 6.55 5.84
CA ALA A 88 -1.56 6.14 4.66
C ALA A 88 -2.85 6.94 4.48
N ILE A 89 -3.62 7.15 5.56
CA ILE A 89 -4.90 7.89 5.55
C ILE A 89 -4.78 9.32 5.01
N PRO A 90 -4.03 10.24 5.63
CA PRO A 90 -3.91 11.61 5.13
C PRO A 90 -3.25 11.67 3.75
N ARG A 91 -2.42 10.68 3.40
CA ARG A 91 -1.90 10.55 2.04
C ARG A 91 -3.01 10.23 1.05
N GLY A 92 -3.84 9.21 1.31
CA GLY A 92 -4.93 8.87 0.39
C GLY A 92 -6.02 9.94 0.28
N VAL A 93 -6.25 10.76 1.32
CA VAL A 93 -7.10 11.95 1.20
C VAL A 93 -6.54 12.92 0.17
N ARG A 94 -5.24 13.24 0.26
CA ARG A 94 -4.56 14.14 -0.70
C ARG A 94 -4.57 13.60 -2.13
N GLU A 95 -4.46 12.29 -2.29
CA GLU A 95 -4.48 11.61 -3.59
C GLU A 95 -5.91 11.32 -4.09
N GLY A 96 -6.95 11.74 -3.36
CA GLY A 96 -8.36 11.54 -3.75
C GLY A 96 -8.86 10.09 -3.69
N TRP A 97 -8.18 9.21 -2.93
CA TRP A 97 -8.55 7.79 -2.83
C TRP A 97 -9.72 7.53 -1.89
N TRP A 98 -9.92 8.41 -0.92
CA TRP A 98 -11.03 8.41 0.01
C TRP A 98 -11.28 9.83 0.51
N PRO A 99 -12.51 10.15 0.94
CA PRO A 99 -12.85 11.49 1.40
C PRO A 99 -12.15 11.85 2.72
N ASP A 100 -12.10 13.15 2.98
CA ASP A 100 -11.71 13.68 4.29
C ASP A 100 -12.63 13.09 5.40
N GLY A 101 -12.07 12.88 6.58
CA GLY A 101 -12.77 12.22 7.69
C GLY A 101 -12.77 10.68 7.65
N THR A 102 -12.22 10.05 6.60
CA THR A 102 -11.98 8.60 6.60
C THR A 102 -11.03 8.23 7.73
N THR A 103 -11.45 7.34 8.62
CA THR A 103 -10.66 6.93 9.79
C THR A 103 -9.72 5.77 9.45
N ALA A 104 -8.61 5.68 10.20
CA ALA A 104 -7.71 4.54 10.08
C ALA A 104 -8.46 3.24 10.44
N PRO A 105 -8.35 2.18 9.62
CA PRO A 105 -9.09 0.95 9.84
C PRO A 105 -8.57 0.15 11.04
N ILE A 106 -7.32 0.38 11.44
CA ILE A 106 -6.71 -0.21 12.63
C ILE A 106 -6.32 0.91 13.59
N THR A 107 -6.83 0.83 14.81
CA THR A 107 -6.60 1.78 15.90
C THR A 107 -5.80 1.12 17.03
N VAL A 108 -5.17 1.94 17.85
CA VAL A 108 -4.39 1.50 19.00
C VAL A 108 -5.27 1.40 20.24
N VAL A 109 -5.09 0.33 21.00
CA VAL A 109 -5.67 0.15 22.33
C VAL A 109 -4.60 0.45 23.36
N TYR A 110 -4.86 1.47 24.18
CA TYR A 110 -3.95 1.90 25.25
C TYR A 110 -4.31 1.23 26.58
N ASP A 111 -3.29 1.07 27.42
CA ASP A 111 -3.45 0.56 28.79
C ASP A 111 -4.37 1.47 29.62
N PRO A 112 -5.56 0.99 30.05
CA PRO A 112 -6.49 1.80 30.83
C PRO A 112 -5.99 2.08 32.25
N GLU A 113 -5.12 1.22 32.79
CA GLU A 113 -4.57 1.34 34.14
C GLU A 113 -3.45 2.39 34.22
N ASN A 114 -2.90 2.80 33.08
CA ASN A 114 -1.84 3.80 33.01
C ASN A 114 -2.03 4.80 31.85
N PRO A 115 -3.05 5.67 31.93
CA PRO A 115 -3.40 6.59 30.86
C PRO A 115 -2.33 7.66 30.59
N SER A 116 -1.47 7.97 31.57
CA SER A 116 -0.41 8.98 31.43
C SER A 116 0.77 8.52 30.57
N TRP A 117 1.02 7.21 30.48
CA TRP A 117 2.11 6.66 29.67
C TRP A 117 1.70 6.36 28.22
N GLN A 118 0.38 6.23 27.93
CA GLN A 118 -0.15 5.83 26.62
C GLN A 118 0.55 4.57 26.06
N LYS A 119 0.72 3.55 26.91
CA LYS A 119 1.34 2.29 26.48
C LYS A 119 0.36 1.54 25.56
N ALA A 120 0.74 1.33 24.31
CA ALA A 120 -0.01 0.49 23.37
C ALA A 120 0.05 -0.97 23.82
N ILE A 121 -1.10 -1.53 24.22
CA ILE A 121 -1.25 -2.92 24.67
C ILE A 121 -1.79 -3.83 23.56
N ALA A 122 -2.58 -3.27 22.64
CA ALA A 122 -3.13 -3.99 21.50
C ALA A 122 -3.47 -3.03 20.35
N TYR A 123 -3.94 -3.61 19.25
CA TYR A 123 -4.47 -2.91 18.09
C TYR A 123 -5.74 -3.61 17.66
N GLU A 124 -6.71 -2.82 17.22
CA GLU A 124 -8.03 -3.31 16.89
C GLU A 124 -8.57 -2.72 15.59
N MET A 125 -9.48 -3.45 14.99
CA MET A 125 -10.30 -3.05 13.85
C MET A 125 -11.77 -3.19 14.25
N THR A 126 -12.60 -2.24 13.83
CA THR A 126 -14.04 -2.34 14.10
C THR A 126 -14.62 -3.60 13.45
N ARG A 127 -15.57 -4.26 14.13
CA ARG A 127 -16.18 -5.50 13.63
C ARG A 127 -16.80 -5.36 12.23
N ALA A 128 -17.30 -4.18 11.88
CA ALA A 128 -17.83 -3.91 10.55
C ALA A 128 -16.76 -3.95 9.45
N ASN A 129 -15.52 -3.54 9.76
CA ASN A 129 -14.42 -3.49 8.80
C ASN A 129 -13.71 -4.83 8.64
N VAL A 130 -13.74 -5.72 9.64
CA VAL A 130 -13.06 -7.04 9.59
C VAL A 130 -13.41 -7.84 8.34
N PRO A 131 -14.69 -8.10 7.98
CA PRO A 131 -15.02 -8.88 6.78
C PRO A 131 -14.55 -8.19 5.49
N VAL A 132 -14.60 -6.85 5.44
CA VAL A 132 -14.14 -6.05 4.29
C VAL A 132 -12.63 -6.24 4.06
N PHE A 133 -11.84 -6.13 5.13
CA PHE A 133 -10.38 -6.28 5.04
C PHE A 133 -9.95 -7.73 4.84
N HIS A 134 -10.70 -8.70 5.38
CA HIS A 134 -10.46 -10.11 5.12
C HIS A 134 -10.65 -10.42 3.62
N GLU A 135 -11.71 -9.89 3.00
CA GLU A 135 -11.95 -10.05 1.57
C GLU A 135 -10.87 -9.37 0.73
N ALA A 136 -10.50 -8.14 1.08
CA ALA A 136 -9.43 -7.41 0.40
C ALA A 136 -8.08 -8.15 0.44
N LEU A 137 -7.70 -8.72 1.59
CA LEU A 137 -6.48 -9.52 1.72
C LEU A 137 -6.54 -10.79 0.85
N ARG A 138 -7.69 -11.48 0.83
CA ARG A 138 -7.92 -12.65 -0.03
C ARG A 138 -7.72 -12.27 -1.52
N ASN A 139 -8.30 -11.17 -1.96
CA ASN A 139 -8.19 -10.70 -3.35
C ASN A 139 -6.74 -10.34 -3.72
N LEU A 140 -5.97 -9.76 -2.79
CA LEU A 140 -4.55 -9.48 -3.01
C LEU A 140 -3.72 -10.75 -3.17
N LEU A 141 -3.96 -11.76 -2.34
CA LEU A 141 -3.28 -13.05 -2.45
C LEU A 141 -3.61 -13.74 -3.79
N LEU A 142 -4.89 -13.77 -4.16
CA LEU A 142 -5.34 -14.35 -5.43
C LEU A 142 -4.77 -13.60 -6.64
N SER A 143 -4.67 -12.26 -6.57
CA SER A 143 -4.08 -11.44 -7.62
C SER A 143 -2.57 -11.70 -7.77
N SER A 144 -1.87 -11.95 -6.66
CA SER A 144 -0.44 -12.31 -6.68
C SER A 144 -0.18 -13.75 -7.13
N ALA A 145 -1.17 -14.64 -7.01
CA ALA A 145 -1.07 -16.05 -7.36
C ALA A 145 -1.40 -16.35 -8.83
N ARG A 146 -1.89 -15.38 -9.62
CA ARG A 146 -2.05 -15.57 -11.07
C ARG A 146 -0.67 -15.72 -11.70
N PRO A 147 -0.30 -16.90 -12.23
CA PRO A 147 0.87 -17.01 -13.08
C PRO A 147 0.62 -16.11 -14.29
N TRP A 148 1.69 -15.49 -14.82
CA TRP A 148 1.64 -14.90 -16.15
C TRP A 148 0.94 -15.86 -17.12
N SER A 149 -0.25 -15.49 -17.57
CA SER A 149 -1.01 -16.18 -18.63
C SER A 149 -0.74 -15.54 -19.99
N GLY A 150 0.19 -14.60 -20.06
CA GLY A 150 0.82 -14.20 -21.31
C GLY A 150 1.92 -15.20 -21.61
N GLU A 151 1.84 -15.83 -22.77
CA GLU A 151 2.93 -16.56 -23.42
C GLU A 151 4.23 -15.79 -23.17
N ALA A 152 5.17 -16.38 -22.42
CA ALA A 152 6.47 -15.75 -22.24
C ALA A 152 7.02 -15.49 -23.65
N PRO A 153 7.43 -14.26 -24.00
CA PRO A 153 8.07 -14.05 -25.29
C PRO A 153 9.23 -15.03 -25.36
N SER A 154 9.12 -15.99 -26.29
CA SER A 154 10.11 -17.01 -26.51
C SER A 154 11.47 -16.33 -26.60
N ALA A 155 12.46 -16.81 -25.85
CA ALA A 155 13.85 -16.34 -25.90
C ALA A 155 14.53 -16.61 -27.27
N LEU A 156 13.75 -16.87 -28.32
CA LEU A 156 14.15 -17.14 -29.69
C LEU A 156 13.87 -15.96 -30.64
N ASP A 157 13.16 -14.91 -30.21
CA ASP A 157 13.08 -13.64 -30.96
C ASP A 157 14.13 -12.65 -30.45
N ALA A 158 15.36 -13.13 -30.24
CA ALA A 158 16.50 -12.23 -30.19
C ALA A 158 16.62 -11.56 -31.57
N PRO A 159 16.69 -10.22 -31.67
CA PRO A 159 17.03 -9.60 -32.93
C PRO A 159 18.37 -10.17 -33.40
N THR A 160 18.37 -10.73 -34.60
CA THR A 160 19.55 -11.22 -35.32
C THR A 160 20.54 -10.06 -35.45
N GLY A 161 21.42 -9.89 -34.47
CA GLY A 161 22.32 -8.73 -34.42
C GLY A 161 23.34 -8.70 -33.29
N TRP A 162 23.19 -9.50 -32.23
CA TRP A 162 24.17 -9.57 -31.12
C TRP A 162 25.16 -10.73 -31.26
N ALA A 163 25.41 -11.18 -32.48
CA ALA A 163 26.51 -12.06 -32.83
C ALA A 163 27.41 -11.34 -33.84
N ALA A 164 28.13 -10.32 -33.38
CA ALA A 164 29.28 -9.77 -34.09
C ALA A 164 30.39 -9.57 -33.08
N ALA A 165 31.35 -10.49 -33.17
CA ALA A 165 32.74 -10.43 -32.70
C ALA A 165 33.17 -9.15 -31.97
N ASP A 166 33.49 -9.27 -30.67
CA ASP A 166 34.56 -8.47 -30.05
C ASP A 166 35.00 -8.98 -28.66
N ASP A 167 34.97 -10.31 -28.44
CA ASP A 167 35.64 -10.92 -27.28
C ASP A 167 36.82 -11.79 -27.76
N ILE A 168 37.85 -11.12 -28.31
CA ILE A 168 39.18 -11.70 -28.37
C ILE A 168 39.89 -11.34 -27.06
N PRO A 169 40.24 -12.30 -26.20
CA PRO A 169 41.02 -12.00 -25.00
C PRO A 169 42.39 -11.47 -25.42
N ARG A 170 42.70 -10.24 -25.02
CA ARG A 170 44.01 -9.62 -25.21
C ARG A 170 45.06 -10.45 -24.46
N VAL A 171 45.93 -11.13 -25.21
CA VAL A 171 47.14 -11.77 -24.71
C VAL A 171 48.07 -10.66 -24.20
N LEU A 172 48.50 -10.76 -22.94
CA LEU A 172 49.59 -9.96 -22.39
C LEU A 172 50.90 -10.49 -22.96
N ASP A 173 51.54 -9.74 -23.86
CA ASP A 173 52.92 -10.00 -24.24
C ASP A 173 53.88 -9.60 -23.09
N PRO A 174 54.94 -10.39 -22.84
CA PRO A 174 55.90 -10.12 -21.78
C PRO A 174 56.84 -8.98 -22.16
N ASP A 175 56.82 -7.90 -21.37
CA ASP A 175 57.77 -6.80 -21.47
C ASP A 175 59.17 -7.28 -21.08
N ASN A 176 60.05 -7.36 -22.08
CA ASN A 176 61.44 -7.73 -21.93
C ASN A 176 62.26 -6.44 -21.88
N SER A 177 62.81 -6.20 -20.69
CA SER A 177 64.05 -5.47 -20.39
C SER A 177 64.77 -4.80 -21.56
N ASP A 178 64.96 -3.48 -21.48
CA ASP A 178 66.22 -2.89 -21.93
C ASP A 178 66.69 -1.73 -21.05
N PHE A 179 67.98 -1.81 -20.76
CA PHE A 179 68.80 -0.94 -19.93
C PHE A 179 69.04 0.41 -20.62
N GLU A 180 68.95 1.52 -19.88
CA GLU A 180 69.77 2.70 -20.16
C GLU A 180 70.69 2.97 -18.95
N GLN A 181 71.99 2.74 -19.17
CA GLN A 181 73.10 3.32 -18.40
C GLN A 181 73.58 4.59 -19.10
N GLY A 182 74.02 5.57 -18.30
CA GLY A 182 74.20 6.95 -18.73
C GLY A 182 75.53 7.34 -19.36
N SER A 183 75.69 8.66 -19.51
CA SER A 183 76.92 9.46 -19.42
C SER A 183 76.54 10.93 -19.30
#